data_AF-A0A0L0SXW2-F1
#
_entry.id   AF-A0A0L0SXW2-F1
#
_cell.length_a   1.000
_cell.length_b   1.000
_cell.length_c   1.000
_cell.angle_alpha   90.00
_cell.angle_beta   90.00
_cell.angle_gamma   90.00
#
_symmetry.space_group_name_H-M   'P 1'
#
loop_
_entity.id
_entity.type
_entity.pdbx_description
1 polymer ?
#
loop_
_entity_poly.entity_id
_entity_poly.type
_entity_poly.pdbx_seq_one_letter_code
_entity_poly.pdbx_strand_id
1 'polypeptide(L)'
;MVSTENGVKRPAHDGPGANLTSSNSNESATTASAAPAPKRTKHFPTTPSVPPHPLGIRPLGNLLFARQAPGFVDTRTNGLGPFAQFDDEFLLVFLVQYLDDPHALCALSRVSKAWYAFWAYDEIWKGWVLEKWRTMPPGTHAKNFVATGWRHTYIHLVTGESVETIQARAPAAPNQIPHLYSDLLFHPHLYASVPLTHLVDMLEACTAAGVVVPWDTVTAPAPEAFIDQYERPNMPCLLRECMTSWRAMKEWDWDALATRFGQVPLRAEAVDMALAEYLAYMRASPPDEAPVYLFDKDYPKQGERGAQLAQGFSVPPYFAADLFSVLGETRPDFSWLIVGPTRSGSTHHKDPNATSAWNAVVRGAKLWILYPPDVVPPGVFPSEDGANVSTPVSLLDWWLNWFPQTRSLAKSLPRHKRPRWGICREGEIAFVPQGWWHTVINLEPSIAITQNYVSPSNLRNVLEFLHCNRDMISGYGNADDAACVVGADSSDNEPAPACSAVPSAKLPIARPGGNGNLVDARELYENFVAALRAKKADDAEVMQILDAFEAEVGAKVNKPVSLWDSIVKGDGGESAASFSLFG
;
A
#
# COMPACT_ATOMS: atom_id res chain seq x y z
N MET A 1 58.67 -10.62 -12.65
CA MET A 1 60.13 -10.65 -12.39
C MET A 1 60.70 -9.28 -12.65
N VAL A 2 61.79 -8.93 -11.97
CA VAL A 2 62.92 -8.09 -12.38
C VAL A 2 62.74 -7.18 -13.62
N SER A 3 62.72 -5.87 -13.33
CA SER A 3 63.53 -4.78 -13.89
C SER A 3 63.93 -4.64 -15.39
N THR A 4 63.96 -3.35 -15.77
CA THR A 4 64.95 -2.63 -16.62
C THR A 4 64.91 -2.67 -18.16
N GLU A 5 64.61 -1.47 -18.70
CA GLU A 5 65.38 -0.69 -19.69
C GLU A 5 65.24 -0.85 -21.22
N ASN A 6 65.12 0.34 -21.86
CA ASN A 6 65.63 0.77 -23.18
C ASN A 6 65.20 0.00 -24.46
N GLY A 7 64.75 0.63 -25.56
CA GLY A 7 64.52 2.05 -25.89
C GLY A 7 64.46 2.27 -27.42
N VAL A 8 64.43 3.55 -27.85
CA VAL A 8 64.86 4.05 -29.20
C VAL A 8 63.87 4.02 -30.40
N LYS A 9 63.30 5.23 -30.65
CA LYS A 9 63.08 5.96 -31.94
C LYS A 9 62.03 5.56 -33.02
N ARG A 10 61.25 6.58 -33.42
CA ARG A 10 60.55 6.78 -34.72
C ARG A 10 61.55 7.28 -35.81
N PRO A 11 61.24 7.33 -37.14
CA PRO A 11 60.27 8.25 -37.80
C PRO A 11 59.27 7.47 -38.71
N ALA A 12 58.52 7.97 -39.71
CA ALA A 12 58.20 9.30 -40.31
C ALA A 12 56.71 9.27 -40.75
N HIS A 13 55.89 10.33 -40.75
CA HIS A 13 55.75 11.57 -41.55
C HIS A 13 55.08 11.47 -42.95
N ASP A 14 54.09 12.37 -43.12
CA ASP A 14 53.43 12.91 -44.34
C ASP A 14 52.35 12.11 -45.10
N GLY A 15 51.23 12.82 -45.40
CA GLY A 15 50.06 12.38 -46.17
C GLY A 15 50.10 12.87 -47.63
N PRO A 16 49.05 13.51 -48.22
CA PRO A 16 47.72 13.86 -47.70
C PRO A 16 46.54 13.54 -48.66
N GLY A 17 45.32 13.98 -48.28
CA GLY A 17 44.18 14.20 -49.17
C GLY A 17 42.99 13.25 -48.93
N ALA A 18 41.73 13.60 -49.21
CA ALA A 18 40.98 14.85 -49.40
C ALA A 18 39.57 14.41 -49.87
N ASN A 19 38.57 15.27 -49.64
CA ASN A 19 37.22 15.28 -50.21
C ASN A 19 36.13 14.32 -49.68
N LEU A 20 35.04 15.01 -49.33
CA LEU A 20 33.69 14.53 -49.07
C LEU A 20 33.08 13.74 -50.26
N THR A 21 32.15 12.82 -49.98
CA THR A 21 30.73 12.92 -50.44
C THR A 21 29.83 11.81 -49.87
N SER A 22 28.61 12.19 -49.47
CA SER A 22 27.31 11.48 -49.51
C SER A 22 27.19 9.95 -49.31
N SER A 23 26.42 9.59 -48.26
CA SER A 23 25.36 8.56 -48.24
C SER A 23 25.40 7.37 -49.22
N ASN A 24 25.50 6.16 -48.69
CA ASN A 24 24.32 5.27 -48.64
C ASN A 24 24.49 4.08 -47.69
N SER A 25 23.33 3.50 -47.33
CA SER A 25 23.12 2.31 -46.52
C SER A 25 23.92 1.07 -46.94
N ASN A 26 24.46 0.33 -45.96
CA ASN A 26 24.12 -1.09 -45.85
C ASN A 26 24.36 -1.65 -44.44
N GLU A 27 23.65 -2.73 -44.13
CA GLU A 27 23.65 -3.39 -42.83
C GLU A 27 24.99 -4.06 -42.50
N SER A 28 25.37 -4.04 -41.22
CA SER A 28 26.27 -5.06 -40.67
C SER A 28 25.81 -5.41 -39.26
N ALA A 29 25.35 -6.64 -39.08
CA ALA A 29 24.90 -7.15 -37.79
C ALA A 29 26.08 -7.29 -36.81
N THR A 30 26.19 -6.38 -35.84
CA THR A 30 27.12 -6.51 -34.72
C THR A 30 26.47 -7.36 -33.63
N THR A 31 26.95 -8.60 -33.50
CA THR A 31 26.61 -9.49 -32.41
C THR A 31 27.04 -8.90 -31.07
N ALA A 32 26.10 -8.30 -30.35
CA ALA A 32 26.33 -7.82 -28.99
C ALA A 32 26.64 -9.02 -28.08
N SER A 33 27.92 -9.15 -27.70
CA SER A 33 28.38 -10.13 -26.70
C SER A 33 27.64 -9.89 -25.39
N ALA A 34 26.73 -10.80 -25.03
CA ALA A 34 26.03 -10.75 -23.76
C ALA A 34 27.04 -10.72 -22.59
N ALA A 35 26.92 -9.72 -21.73
CA ALA A 35 27.72 -9.66 -20.50
C ALA A 35 27.38 -10.89 -19.63
N PRO A 36 28.38 -11.53 -18.97
CA PRO A 36 28.11 -12.69 -18.14
C PRO A 36 27.22 -12.29 -16.96
N ALA A 37 26.11 -13.02 -16.77
CA ALA A 37 25.18 -12.78 -15.68
C ALA A 37 25.90 -12.84 -14.31
N PRO A 38 25.57 -11.95 -13.36
CA PRO A 38 26.24 -11.88 -12.07
C PRO A 38 26.08 -13.21 -11.31
N LYS A 39 27.15 -13.65 -10.64
CA LYS A 39 27.16 -14.89 -9.86
C LYS A 39 26.20 -14.75 -8.67
N ARG A 40 24.99 -15.33 -8.80
CA ARG A 40 23.94 -15.33 -7.78
C ARG A 40 24.46 -15.81 -6.42
N THR A 41 24.51 -14.91 -5.45
CA THR A 41 24.93 -15.17 -4.07
C THR A 41 23.77 -15.71 -3.24
N LYS A 42 24.04 -16.64 -2.31
CA LYS A 42 23.02 -17.21 -1.41
C LYS A 42 22.71 -16.33 -0.20
N HIS A 43 23.60 -15.41 0.15
CA HIS A 43 23.44 -14.46 1.25
C HIS A 43 22.58 -13.27 0.82
N PHE A 44 21.93 -12.59 1.76
CA PHE A 44 21.33 -11.30 1.44
C PHE A 44 22.41 -10.31 0.96
N PRO A 45 22.08 -9.40 0.02
CA PRO A 45 22.91 -8.25 -0.25
C PRO A 45 23.15 -7.46 1.04
N THR A 46 24.33 -6.87 1.18
CA THR A 46 24.59 -5.90 2.26
C THR A 46 23.64 -4.73 2.11
N THR A 47 23.06 -4.24 3.22
CA THR A 47 22.24 -3.03 3.23
C THR A 47 23.03 -1.88 2.59
N PRO A 48 22.44 -1.14 1.63
CA PRO A 48 23.14 -0.09 0.91
C PRO A 48 23.54 1.05 1.85
N SER A 49 24.58 1.82 1.46
CA SER A 49 24.98 3.00 2.22
C SER A 49 23.87 4.06 2.14
N VAL A 50 23.33 4.44 3.29
CA VAL A 50 22.27 5.43 3.44
C VAL A 50 22.91 6.81 3.65
N PRO A 51 22.40 7.89 3.02
CA PRO A 51 22.89 9.25 3.27
C PRO A 51 22.73 9.62 4.76
N PRO A 52 23.61 10.48 5.32
CA PRO A 52 23.44 10.98 6.68
C PRO A 52 22.06 11.63 6.88
N HIS A 53 21.46 11.45 8.06
CA HIS A 53 20.21 12.13 8.42
C HIS A 53 20.38 13.65 8.28
N PRO A 54 19.42 14.41 7.71
CA PRO A 54 19.57 15.85 7.47
C PRO A 54 19.93 16.64 8.73
N LEU A 55 19.34 16.28 9.88
CA LEU A 55 19.62 16.87 11.19
C LEU A 55 20.82 16.24 11.93
N GLY A 56 21.57 15.30 11.35
CA GLY A 56 22.70 14.63 12.00
C GLY A 56 22.32 13.59 13.08
N ILE A 57 21.03 13.28 13.23
CA ILE A 57 20.48 12.22 14.09
C ILE A 57 21.07 10.86 13.67
N ARG A 58 21.26 9.98 14.65
CA ARG A 58 21.82 8.63 14.44
C ARG A 58 20.93 7.57 15.10
N PRO A 59 21.01 6.30 14.64
CA PRO A 59 20.38 5.18 15.34
C PRO A 59 20.77 5.11 16.82
N LEU A 60 19.84 4.68 17.68
CA LEU A 60 19.99 4.61 19.12
C LEU A 60 21.17 3.72 19.53
N GLY A 61 21.40 2.61 18.82
CA GLY A 61 22.54 1.71 19.06
C GLY A 61 23.91 2.40 19.01
N ASN A 62 24.05 3.50 18.26
CA ASN A 62 25.32 4.24 18.18
C ASN A 62 25.66 4.97 19.49
N LEU A 63 24.67 5.19 20.38
CA LEU A 63 24.86 5.80 21.70
C LEU A 63 25.80 4.98 22.59
N LEU A 64 25.79 3.64 22.45
CA LEU A 64 26.62 2.73 23.24
C LEU A 64 28.12 3.05 23.12
N PHE A 65 28.57 3.30 21.89
CA PHE A 65 29.96 3.67 21.61
C PHE A 65 30.21 5.17 21.83
N ALA A 66 29.24 6.02 21.48
CA ALA A 66 29.37 7.47 21.60
C ALA A 66 29.59 7.94 23.05
N ARG A 67 28.99 7.28 24.04
CA ARG A 67 29.15 7.60 25.47
C ARG A 67 30.60 7.56 25.97
N GLN A 68 31.48 6.83 25.28
CA GLN A 68 32.91 6.70 25.64
C GLN A 68 33.80 7.69 24.86
N ALA A 69 33.25 8.42 23.89
CA ALA A 69 34.02 9.34 23.06
C ALA A 69 34.34 10.65 23.81
N PRO A 70 35.58 11.18 23.73
CA PRO A 70 35.91 12.50 24.26
C PRO A 70 35.01 13.59 23.66
N GLY A 71 34.45 14.45 24.50
CA GLY A 71 33.55 15.52 24.06
C GLY A 71 32.11 15.07 23.76
N PHE A 72 31.72 13.84 24.10
CA PHE A 72 30.33 13.40 24.07
C PHE A 72 29.44 14.30 24.94
N VAL A 73 28.26 14.63 24.42
CA VAL A 73 27.19 15.37 25.11
C VAL A 73 25.89 14.67 24.78
N ASP A 74 25.14 14.21 25.76
CA ASP A 74 23.82 13.63 25.51
C ASP A 74 22.82 14.74 25.17
N THR A 75 22.68 15.04 23.87
CA THR A 75 21.80 16.12 23.40
C THR A 75 20.34 15.83 23.70
N ARG A 76 19.93 14.55 23.72
CA ARG A 76 18.57 14.12 24.06
C ARG A 76 18.27 14.42 25.52
N THR A 77 19.02 13.80 26.43
CA THR A 77 18.76 13.89 27.88
C THR A 77 18.90 15.32 28.40
N ASN A 78 19.96 16.03 27.99
CA ASN A 78 20.16 17.42 28.40
C ASN A 78 19.16 18.40 27.74
N GLY A 79 18.63 18.06 26.56
CA GLY A 79 17.71 18.91 25.82
C GLY A 79 16.24 18.76 26.22
N LEU A 80 15.82 17.57 26.65
CA LEU A 80 14.43 17.30 27.05
C LEU A 80 14.15 17.69 28.52
N GLY A 81 15.19 17.79 29.35
CA GLY A 81 15.03 18.12 30.78
C GLY A 81 14.19 17.06 31.51
N PRO A 82 13.16 17.42 32.29
CA PRO A 82 12.29 16.45 32.95
C PRO A 82 11.61 15.44 32.02
N PHE A 83 11.41 15.78 30.75
CA PHE A 83 10.82 14.87 29.75
C PHE A 83 11.79 13.78 29.27
N ALA A 84 13.08 13.86 29.60
CA ALA A 84 14.07 12.85 29.22
C ALA A 84 13.79 11.46 29.81
N GLN A 85 12.99 11.37 30.88
CA GLN A 85 12.57 10.13 31.53
C GLN A 85 11.62 9.28 30.68
N PHE A 86 10.91 9.91 29.73
CA PHE A 86 10.05 9.20 28.79
C PHE A 86 10.89 8.74 27.58
N ASP A 87 10.50 7.64 26.95
CA ASP A 87 11.05 7.21 25.66
C ASP A 87 10.55 8.08 24.49
N ASP A 88 11.12 7.87 23.31
CA ASP A 88 10.77 8.66 22.12
C ASP A 88 9.36 8.33 21.59
N GLU A 89 8.82 7.15 21.89
CA GLU A 89 7.50 6.71 21.45
C GLU A 89 6.42 7.47 22.20
N PHE A 90 6.48 7.47 23.54
CA PHE A 90 5.61 8.27 24.38
C PHE A 90 5.69 9.76 24.04
N LEU A 91 6.88 10.29 23.76
CA LEU A 91 7.03 11.69 23.38
C LEU A 91 6.35 12.01 22.04
N LEU A 92 6.50 11.16 21.02
CA LEU A 92 5.80 11.35 19.74
C LEU A 92 4.28 11.18 19.89
N VAL A 93 3.82 10.15 20.62
CA VAL A 93 2.39 9.95 20.92
C VAL A 93 1.81 11.15 21.68
N PHE A 94 2.53 11.69 22.66
CA PHE A 94 2.15 12.89 23.40
C PHE A 94 2.01 14.10 22.47
N LEU A 95 3.00 14.35 21.60
CA LEU A 95 2.99 15.47 20.66
C LEU A 95 1.90 15.33 19.57
N VAL A 96 1.55 14.11 19.15
CA VAL A 96 0.51 13.88 18.13
C VAL A 96 -0.90 13.90 18.72
N GLN A 97 -1.13 13.29 19.88
CA GLN A 97 -2.48 13.07 20.42
C GLN A 97 -2.94 14.12 21.44
N TYR A 98 -2.01 14.77 22.15
CA TYR A 98 -2.33 15.65 23.28
C TYR A 98 -1.91 17.11 23.08
N LEU A 99 -1.09 17.41 22.07
CA LEU A 99 -0.71 18.77 21.71
C LEU A 99 -1.51 19.25 20.50
N ASP A 100 -2.69 19.83 20.75
CA ASP A 100 -3.61 20.32 19.72
C ASP A 100 -3.31 21.76 19.24
N ASP A 101 -2.29 22.42 19.82
CA ASP A 101 -1.83 23.75 19.43
C ASP A 101 -0.47 23.74 18.69
N PRO A 102 -0.45 24.07 17.39
CA PRO A 102 0.77 24.30 16.62
C PRO A 102 1.69 25.39 17.18
N HIS A 103 1.16 26.40 17.88
CA HIS A 103 1.98 27.43 18.49
C HIS A 103 2.78 26.89 19.69
N ALA A 104 2.18 26.03 20.51
CA ALA A 104 2.88 25.29 21.56
C ALA A 104 3.98 24.38 20.99
N LEU A 105 3.72 23.67 19.88
CA LEU A 105 4.76 22.87 19.21
C LEU A 105 5.92 23.74 18.70
N CYS A 106 5.62 24.92 18.13
CA CYS A 106 6.62 25.90 17.71
C CYS A 106 7.33 26.61 18.89
N ALA A 107 6.72 26.65 20.08
CA ALA A 107 7.37 27.13 21.29
C ALA A 107 8.36 26.09 21.83
N LEU A 108 7.96 24.82 21.89
CA LEU A 108 8.82 23.70 22.32
C LEU A 108 10.10 23.61 21.48
N SER A 109 10.01 23.75 20.15
CA SER A 109 11.17 23.68 19.26
C SER A 109 12.26 24.73 19.52
N ARG A 110 11.91 25.81 20.24
CA ARG A 110 12.82 26.89 20.64
C ARG A 110 13.47 26.65 22.01
N VAL A 111 13.01 25.65 22.78
CA VAL A 111 13.54 25.32 24.11
C VAL A 111 14.90 24.65 24.04
N SER A 112 15.08 23.69 23.11
CA SER A 112 16.34 22.96 22.97
C SER A 112 16.50 22.32 21.60
N LYS A 113 17.72 21.88 21.28
CA LYS A 113 17.97 21.12 20.05
C LYS A 113 17.27 19.75 20.04
N ALA A 114 16.99 19.15 21.20
CA ALA A 114 16.22 17.91 21.25
C ALA A 114 14.76 18.17 20.87
N TRP A 115 14.12 19.17 21.46
CA TRP A 115 12.75 19.54 21.08
C TRP A 115 12.65 20.00 19.63
N TYR A 116 13.68 20.66 19.09
CA TYR A 116 13.75 20.96 17.66
C TYR A 116 13.79 19.70 16.77
N ALA A 117 14.41 18.61 17.22
CA ALA A 117 14.41 17.33 16.50
C ALA A 117 13.00 16.71 16.44
N PHE A 118 12.29 16.65 17.57
CA PHE A 118 10.90 16.17 17.60
C PHE A 118 9.95 17.08 16.80
N TRP A 119 10.10 18.42 16.90
CA TRP A 119 9.37 19.38 16.07
C TRP A 119 9.62 19.21 14.57
N ALA A 120 10.78 18.68 14.17
CA ALA A 120 11.11 18.45 12.77
C ALA A 120 10.64 17.08 12.24
N TYR A 121 9.96 16.27 13.05
CA TYR A 121 9.38 15.00 12.64
C TYR A 121 8.14 15.25 11.76
N ASP A 122 8.25 14.99 10.45
CA ASP A 122 7.33 15.55 9.45
C ASP A 122 5.91 14.92 9.50
N GLU A 123 5.77 13.70 10.02
CA GLU A 123 4.48 13.02 10.16
C GLU A 123 3.51 13.75 11.14
N ILE A 124 4.02 14.49 12.14
CA ILE A 124 3.16 15.37 12.98
C ILE A 124 2.46 16.41 12.10
N TRP A 125 3.23 17.04 11.20
CA TRP A 125 2.74 18.08 10.30
C TRP A 125 1.85 17.51 9.21
N LYS A 126 2.18 16.32 8.68
CA LYS A 126 1.36 15.59 7.72
C LYS A 126 -0.04 15.34 8.27
N GLY A 127 -0.15 14.86 9.52
CA GLY A 127 -1.44 14.68 10.19
C GLY A 127 -2.30 15.95 10.18
N TRP A 128 -1.73 17.09 10.60
CA TRP A 128 -2.46 18.37 10.61
C TRP A 128 -2.73 18.95 9.21
N VAL A 129 -1.88 18.68 8.22
CA VAL A 129 -2.13 19.05 6.82
C VAL A 129 -3.31 18.25 6.27
N LEU A 130 -3.33 16.93 6.48
CA LEU A 130 -4.41 16.05 6.03
C LEU A 130 -5.74 16.38 6.73
N GLU A 131 -5.71 16.74 8.03
CA GLU A 131 -6.90 17.22 8.74
C GLU A 131 -7.44 18.53 8.15
N LYS A 132 -6.57 19.50 7.83
CA LYS A 132 -6.98 20.72 7.12
C LYS A 132 -7.55 20.39 5.75
N TRP A 133 -6.83 19.61 4.94
CA TRP A 133 -7.23 19.21 3.59
C TRP A 133 -8.59 18.50 3.57
N ARG A 134 -8.91 17.64 4.56
CA ARG A 134 -10.23 17.01 4.68
C ARG A 134 -11.40 18.00 4.75
N THR A 135 -11.15 19.23 5.22
CA THR A 135 -12.16 20.31 5.30
C THR A 135 -12.13 21.27 4.11
N MET A 136 -11.20 21.07 3.17
CA MET A 136 -11.03 21.92 1.98
C MET A 136 -11.75 21.30 0.77
N PRO A 137 -12.28 22.12 -0.16
CA PRO A 137 -12.92 21.59 -1.35
C PRO A 137 -11.88 21.02 -2.33
N PRO A 138 -12.17 19.90 -3.02
CA PRO A 138 -11.37 19.39 -4.12
C PRO A 138 -11.08 20.48 -5.17
N GLY A 139 -9.86 20.55 -5.68
CA GLY A 139 -9.37 21.60 -6.57
C GLY A 139 -8.61 22.73 -5.88
N THR A 140 -8.35 22.63 -4.56
CA THR A 140 -7.56 23.62 -3.80
C THR A 140 -6.26 23.11 -3.17
N HIS A 141 -6.08 21.80 -2.99
CA HIS A 141 -4.94 21.17 -2.31
C HIS A 141 -3.58 21.38 -2.98
N ALA A 142 -3.46 21.17 -4.30
CA ALA A 142 -2.13 21.08 -4.93
C ALA A 142 -1.42 22.42 -5.05
N LYS A 143 -2.17 23.51 -5.15
CA LYS A 143 -1.61 24.87 -5.08
C LYS A 143 -0.99 25.19 -3.72
N ASN A 144 -1.32 24.37 -2.71
CA ASN A 144 -0.95 24.59 -1.33
C ASN A 144 0.06 23.57 -0.80
N PHE A 145 0.46 22.58 -1.60
CA PHE A 145 1.53 21.64 -1.23
C PHE A 145 2.90 22.26 -1.50
N VAL A 146 3.77 22.26 -0.48
CA VAL A 146 5.15 22.74 -0.58
C VAL A 146 6.09 21.54 -0.62
N ALA A 147 6.81 21.37 -1.72
CA ALA A 147 7.67 20.20 -1.98
C ALA A 147 8.81 19.98 -0.95
N THR A 148 9.11 20.98 -0.11
CA THR A 148 10.12 20.88 0.95
C THR A 148 9.63 20.22 2.24
N GLY A 149 8.41 19.65 2.27
CA GLY A 149 7.90 18.80 3.36
C GLY A 149 6.61 19.31 4.01
N TRP A 150 5.94 18.45 4.76
CA TRP A 150 4.62 18.67 5.33
C TRP A 150 4.57 19.86 6.29
N ARG A 151 5.63 20.10 7.06
CA ARG A 151 5.76 21.32 7.87
C ARG A 151 5.64 22.60 7.05
N HIS A 152 6.27 22.64 5.86
CA HIS A 152 6.24 23.83 5.01
C HIS A 152 4.87 24.01 4.35
N THR A 153 4.23 22.91 3.94
CA THR A 153 2.82 22.87 3.54
C THR A 153 1.90 23.41 4.64
N TYR A 154 2.11 23.01 5.89
CA TYR A 154 1.33 23.52 7.03
C TYR A 154 1.52 25.04 7.24
N ILE A 155 2.76 25.53 7.22
CA ILE A 155 3.07 26.96 7.35
C ILE A 155 2.39 27.77 6.23
N HIS A 156 2.47 27.30 4.99
CA HIS A 156 1.76 27.91 3.86
C HIS A 156 0.24 28.01 4.12
N LEU A 157 -0.39 26.90 4.51
CA LEU A 157 -1.84 26.83 4.77
C LEU A 157 -2.32 27.77 5.90
N VAL A 158 -1.50 28.04 6.92
CA VAL A 158 -1.90 28.92 8.05
C VAL A 158 -1.49 30.38 7.89
N THR A 159 -0.46 30.67 7.09
CA THR A 159 0.03 32.05 6.88
C THR A 159 -0.51 32.72 5.63
N GLY A 160 -0.89 31.94 4.60
CA GLY A 160 -1.23 32.45 3.27
C GLY A 160 -0.03 32.98 2.47
N GLU A 161 1.21 32.81 2.97
CA GLU A 161 2.41 33.14 2.21
C GLU A 161 2.57 32.20 1.01
N SER A 162 3.10 32.66 -0.12
CA SER A 162 3.17 31.83 -1.33
C SER A 162 4.11 30.61 -1.17
N VAL A 163 3.82 29.54 -1.90
CA VAL A 163 4.64 28.31 -1.92
C VAL A 163 6.10 28.62 -2.23
N GLU A 164 6.36 29.50 -3.21
CA GLU A 164 7.69 29.93 -3.60
C GLU A 164 8.39 30.70 -2.47
N THR A 165 7.64 31.52 -1.72
CA THR A 165 8.16 32.30 -0.58
C THR A 165 8.58 31.39 0.57
N ILE A 166 7.75 30.40 0.91
CA ILE A 166 8.07 29.41 1.95
C ILE A 166 9.24 28.51 1.51
N GLN A 167 9.23 28.05 0.26
CA GLN A 167 10.29 27.21 -0.30
C GLN A 167 11.64 27.95 -0.39
N ALA A 168 11.64 29.25 -0.72
CA ALA A 168 12.85 30.08 -0.73
C ALA A 168 13.42 30.36 0.69
N ARG A 169 12.59 30.25 1.74
CA ARG A 169 13.02 30.35 3.15
C ARG A 169 13.49 29.02 3.73
N ALA A 170 13.18 27.89 3.10
CA ALA A 170 13.63 26.58 3.57
C ALA A 170 15.16 26.53 3.52
N PRO A 171 15.86 26.24 4.64
CA PRO A 171 17.31 26.31 4.67
C PRO A 171 17.92 25.19 3.80
N ALA A 172 18.83 25.56 2.91
CA ALA A 172 19.48 24.63 1.97
C ALA A 172 20.22 23.46 2.65
N ALA A 173 20.61 23.63 3.92
CA ALA A 173 20.99 22.56 4.82
C ALA A 173 20.39 22.85 6.21
N PRO A 174 19.64 21.92 6.82
CA PRO A 174 19.05 22.14 8.14
C PRO A 174 20.12 22.05 9.25
N ASN A 175 19.79 22.65 10.41
CA ASN A 175 20.72 22.74 11.55
C ASN A 175 21.11 21.35 12.06
N GLN A 176 22.43 21.09 12.12
CA GLN A 176 22.94 19.84 12.68
C GLN A 176 22.70 19.75 14.20
N ILE A 177 22.20 18.59 14.62
CA ILE A 177 21.90 18.22 16.00
C ILE A 177 22.87 17.08 16.39
N PRO A 178 24.16 17.41 16.64
CA PRO A 178 25.14 16.40 17.00
C PRO A 178 24.75 15.70 18.30
N HIS A 179 25.10 14.42 18.38
CA HIS A 179 24.88 13.57 19.55
C HIS A 179 23.42 13.39 19.99
N LEU A 180 22.46 13.54 19.08
CA LEU A 180 21.10 13.01 19.26
C LEU A 180 21.02 11.61 18.65
N TYR A 181 20.50 10.67 19.43
CA TYR A 181 20.37 9.25 19.08
C TYR A 181 18.93 8.83 19.31
N SER A 182 18.27 8.36 18.27
CA SER A 182 16.86 7.99 18.27
C SER A 182 16.60 7.14 17.05
N ASP A 183 16.04 5.94 17.23
CA ASP A 183 15.63 5.08 16.12
C ASP A 183 14.35 5.65 15.47
N LEU A 184 13.36 6.04 16.27
CA LEU A 184 12.09 6.60 15.76
C LEU A 184 12.29 7.87 14.92
N LEU A 185 13.13 8.81 15.35
CA LEU A 185 13.42 10.01 14.56
C LEU A 185 14.35 9.75 13.36
N PHE A 186 14.98 8.58 13.26
CA PHE A 186 15.90 8.21 12.18
C PHE A 186 15.25 7.29 11.12
N HIS A 187 14.32 6.43 11.52
CA HIS A 187 13.72 5.39 10.69
C HIS A 187 13.03 5.93 9.41
N PRO A 188 12.19 6.99 9.44
CA PRO A 188 11.58 7.51 8.21
C PRO A 188 12.62 7.95 7.17
N HIS A 189 13.71 8.60 7.60
CA HIS A 189 14.82 8.97 6.71
C HIS A 189 15.55 7.75 6.15
N LEU A 190 15.81 6.74 6.98
CA LEU A 190 16.39 5.46 6.56
C LEU A 190 15.52 4.80 5.48
N TYR A 191 14.23 4.66 5.75
CA TYR A 191 13.27 3.95 4.92
C TYR A 191 12.98 4.69 3.60
N ALA A 192 12.83 6.02 3.63
CA ALA A 192 12.75 6.85 2.43
C ALA A 192 14.04 6.81 1.57
N SER A 193 15.20 6.62 2.20
CA SER A 193 16.50 6.63 1.52
C SER A 193 16.93 5.29 0.91
N VAL A 194 16.34 4.15 1.30
CA VAL A 194 16.73 2.83 0.77
C VAL A 194 16.34 2.73 -0.72
N PRO A 195 17.27 2.39 -1.63
CA PRO A 195 16.95 2.09 -3.02
C PRO A 195 16.03 0.87 -3.14
N LEU A 196 14.91 0.99 -3.87
CA LEU A 196 13.97 -0.12 -4.03
C LEU A 196 14.55 -1.32 -4.80
N THR A 197 15.63 -1.11 -5.57
CA THR A 197 16.41 -2.20 -6.18
C THR A 197 16.96 -3.17 -5.13
N HIS A 198 17.27 -2.70 -3.91
CA HIS A 198 17.71 -3.56 -2.81
C HIS A 198 16.67 -4.63 -2.45
N LEU A 199 15.38 -4.29 -2.52
CA LEU A 199 14.29 -5.23 -2.23
C LEU A 199 14.25 -6.36 -3.28
N VAL A 200 14.48 -6.00 -4.55
CA VAL A 200 14.60 -6.95 -5.65
C VAL A 200 15.84 -7.83 -5.47
N ASP A 201 17.00 -7.25 -5.13
CA ASP A 201 18.23 -8.01 -4.83
C ASP A 201 18.03 -9.01 -3.67
N MET A 202 17.30 -8.61 -2.61
CA MET A 202 16.95 -9.48 -1.49
C MET A 202 16.05 -10.65 -1.93
N LEU A 203 15.06 -10.40 -2.79
CA LEU A 203 14.18 -11.42 -3.36
C LEU A 203 14.90 -12.38 -4.31
N GLU A 204 15.81 -11.87 -5.16
CA GLU A 204 16.63 -12.70 -6.02
C GLU A 204 17.57 -13.60 -5.22
N ALA A 205 18.22 -13.07 -4.18
CA ALA A 205 19.06 -13.85 -3.27
C ALA A 205 18.25 -14.92 -2.49
N CYS A 206 17.01 -14.60 -2.08
CA CYS A 206 16.09 -15.56 -1.48
C CYS A 206 15.63 -16.62 -2.50
N THR A 207 15.37 -16.24 -3.75
CA THR A 207 15.00 -17.15 -4.85
C THR A 207 16.15 -18.13 -5.16
N ALA A 208 17.39 -17.64 -5.24
CA ALA A 208 18.58 -18.46 -5.45
C ALA A 208 18.85 -19.43 -4.27
N ALA A 209 18.40 -19.09 -3.06
CA ALA A 209 18.38 -19.96 -1.90
C ALA A 209 17.12 -20.86 -1.80
N GLY A 210 16.17 -20.73 -2.74
CA GLY A 210 14.90 -21.45 -2.76
C GLY A 210 13.90 -21.04 -1.68
N VAL A 211 14.12 -19.92 -0.99
CA VAL A 211 13.31 -19.42 0.15
C VAL A 211 11.95 -18.91 -0.33
N VAL A 212 11.95 -18.16 -1.44
CA VAL A 212 10.75 -17.67 -2.14
C VAL A 212 10.73 -18.19 -3.57
N VAL A 213 9.55 -18.17 -4.21
CA VAL A 213 9.33 -18.67 -5.57
C VAL A 213 8.83 -17.52 -6.46
N PRO A 214 9.43 -17.24 -7.63
CA PRO A 214 8.86 -16.27 -8.57
C PRO A 214 7.45 -16.68 -9.02
N TRP A 215 6.60 -15.71 -9.33
CA TRP A 215 5.31 -15.96 -9.94
C TRP A 215 5.47 -16.55 -11.34
N ASP A 216 4.55 -17.45 -11.69
CA ASP A 216 4.40 -17.89 -13.06
C ASP A 216 3.85 -16.72 -13.90
N THR A 217 4.40 -16.51 -15.09
CA THR A 217 4.03 -15.41 -15.98
C THR A 217 3.50 -15.99 -17.27
N VAL A 218 2.26 -15.64 -17.63
CA VAL A 218 1.48 -16.28 -18.70
C VAL A 218 1.02 -15.22 -19.68
N THR A 219 1.31 -15.38 -20.96
CA THR A 219 0.86 -14.46 -22.01
C THR A 219 -0.50 -14.91 -22.53
N ALA A 220 -1.52 -14.05 -22.40
CA ALA A 220 -2.86 -14.20 -22.96
C ALA A 220 -3.41 -15.64 -23.02
N PRO A 221 -3.50 -16.37 -21.88
CA PRO A 221 -4.03 -17.73 -21.87
C PRO A 221 -5.50 -17.77 -22.33
N ALA A 222 -5.97 -18.94 -22.74
CA ALA A 222 -7.41 -19.19 -22.83
C ALA A 222 -8.06 -19.15 -21.43
N PRO A 223 -9.31 -18.67 -21.27
CA PRO A 223 -9.95 -18.56 -19.95
C PRO A 223 -9.98 -19.87 -19.16
N GLU A 224 -10.27 -20.98 -19.82
CA GLU A 224 -10.33 -22.32 -19.23
C GLU A 224 -8.94 -22.76 -18.73
N ALA A 225 -7.89 -22.47 -19.51
CA ALA A 225 -6.52 -22.76 -19.13
C ALA A 225 -6.04 -21.92 -17.93
N PHE A 226 -6.53 -20.69 -17.78
CA PHE A 226 -6.30 -19.89 -16.58
C PHE A 226 -7.02 -20.48 -15.36
N ILE A 227 -8.30 -20.86 -15.51
CA ILE A 227 -9.11 -21.45 -14.43
C ILE A 227 -8.48 -22.75 -13.94
N ASP A 228 -8.12 -23.66 -14.85
CA ASP A 228 -7.58 -24.98 -14.52
C ASP A 228 -6.19 -24.94 -13.87
N GLN A 229 -5.34 -23.97 -14.24
CA GLN A 229 -3.94 -23.91 -13.79
C GLN A 229 -3.69 -22.95 -12.62
N TYR A 230 -4.51 -21.90 -12.48
CA TYR A 230 -4.28 -20.82 -11.52
C TYR A 230 -5.46 -20.57 -10.60
N GLU A 231 -6.66 -20.36 -11.13
CA GLU A 231 -7.81 -19.99 -10.29
C GLU A 231 -8.27 -21.15 -9.39
N ARG A 232 -8.66 -22.29 -9.97
CA ARG A 232 -9.14 -23.46 -9.20
C ARG A 232 -8.05 -24.07 -8.30
N PRO A 233 -6.75 -24.09 -8.69
CA PRO A 233 -5.66 -24.46 -7.78
C PRO A 233 -5.32 -23.41 -6.70
N ASN A 234 -5.96 -22.23 -6.69
CA ASN A 234 -5.71 -21.13 -5.76
C ASN A 234 -4.26 -20.58 -5.82
N MET A 235 -3.72 -20.37 -7.04
CA MET A 235 -2.31 -20.05 -7.31
C MET A 235 -2.10 -18.70 -8.02
N PRO A 236 -1.28 -17.77 -7.48
CA PRO A 236 -1.07 -16.45 -8.09
C PRO A 236 -0.20 -16.51 -9.35
N CYS A 237 -0.51 -15.66 -10.32
CA CYS A 237 0.22 -15.52 -11.59
C CYS A 237 0.18 -14.08 -12.13
N LEU A 238 1.15 -13.75 -13.00
CA LEU A 238 1.13 -12.55 -13.82
C LEU A 238 0.57 -12.88 -15.20
N LEU A 239 -0.44 -12.14 -15.64
CA LEU A 239 -1.03 -12.24 -16.98
C LEU A 239 -0.49 -11.10 -17.86
N ARG A 240 0.07 -11.43 -19.03
CA ARG A 240 0.60 -10.45 -20.01
C ARG A 240 -0.30 -10.35 -21.24
N GLU A 241 -0.29 -9.19 -21.88
CA GLU A 241 -0.98 -8.89 -23.16
C GLU A 241 -2.53 -8.92 -23.09
N CYS A 242 -3.09 -9.12 -21.90
CA CYS A 242 -4.53 -9.17 -21.63
C CYS A 242 -5.23 -7.79 -21.66
N MET A 243 -4.47 -6.69 -21.70
CA MET A 243 -4.98 -5.30 -21.64
C MET A 243 -4.85 -4.55 -22.98
N THR A 244 -4.42 -5.23 -24.05
CA THR A 244 -4.08 -4.61 -25.36
C THR A 244 -5.24 -3.89 -26.06
N SER A 245 -6.48 -4.28 -25.75
CA SER A 245 -7.70 -3.63 -26.25
C SER A 245 -8.11 -2.39 -25.47
N TRP A 246 -7.60 -2.19 -24.24
CA TRP A 246 -8.06 -1.14 -23.34
C TRP A 246 -7.72 0.26 -23.89
N ARG A 247 -8.67 1.19 -23.71
CA ARG A 247 -8.45 2.61 -24.04
C ARG A 247 -7.40 3.22 -23.11
N ALA A 248 -7.41 2.83 -21.84
CA ALA A 248 -6.46 3.29 -20.82
C ALA A 248 -5.00 3.11 -21.24
N MET A 249 -4.64 1.97 -21.83
CA MET A 249 -3.26 1.73 -22.32
C MET A 249 -2.81 2.74 -23.39
N LYS A 250 -3.76 3.33 -24.13
CA LYS A 250 -3.51 4.28 -25.23
C LYS A 250 -3.72 5.75 -24.82
N GLU A 251 -4.66 6.00 -23.91
CA GLU A 251 -5.16 7.34 -23.56
C GLU A 251 -4.70 7.85 -22.18
N TRP A 252 -4.20 6.98 -21.28
CA TRP A 252 -3.84 7.37 -19.92
C TRP A 252 -2.34 7.63 -19.78
N ASP A 253 -1.89 8.83 -20.15
CA ASP A 253 -0.65 9.38 -19.61
C ASP A 253 -0.95 10.42 -18.50
N TRP A 254 0.10 10.87 -17.82
CA TRP A 254 -0.01 11.77 -16.67
C TRP A 254 -0.62 13.14 -17.01
N ASP A 255 -0.41 13.66 -18.22
CA ASP A 255 -0.89 14.97 -18.66
C ASP A 255 -2.28 14.86 -19.30
N ALA A 256 -2.54 13.79 -20.05
CA ALA A 256 -3.86 13.46 -20.58
C ALA A 256 -4.89 13.23 -19.46
N LEU A 257 -4.53 12.47 -18.41
CA LEU A 257 -5.38 12.29 -17.24
C LEU A 257 -5.64 13.61 -16.49
N ALA A 258 -4.58 14.39 -16.23
CA ALA A 258 -4.72 15.69 -15.56
C ALA A 258 -5.57 16.68 -16.38
N THR A 259 -5.51 16.63 -17.72
CA THR A 259 -6.28 17.51 -18.59
C THR A 259 -7.75 17.09 -18.70
N ARG A 260 -8.02 15.80 -18.95
CA ARG A 260 -9.36 15.29 -19.23
C ARG A 260 -10.18 14.97 -17.98
N PHE A 261 -9.53 14.43 -16.96
CA PHE A 261 -10.17 13.93 -15.73
C PHE A 261 -9.69 14.69 -14.48
N GLY A 262 -8.86 15.74 -14.62
CA GLY A 262 -8.22 16.43 -13.50
C GLY A 262 -9.14 17.03 -12.44
N GLN A 263 -10.40 17.30 -12.78
CA GLN A 263 -11.42 17.83 -11.86
C GLN A 263 -12.27 16.74 -11.18
N VAL A 264 -12.05 15.45 -11.50
CA VAL A 264 -12.73 14.34 -10.82
C VAL A 264 -12.21 14.29 -9.38
N PRO A 265 -13.06 14.48 -8.35
CA PRO A 265 -12.65 14.32 -6.96
C PRO A 265 -12.46 12.83 -6.67
N LEU A 266 -11.36 12.48 -6.01
CA LEU A 266 -10.98 11.12 -5.68
C LEU A 266 -10.40 11.05 -4.26
N ARG A 267 -10.71 9.96 -3.56
CA ARG A 267 -10.21 9.64 -2.24
C ARG A 267 -8.73 9.24 -2.29
N ALA A 268 -7.91 10.03 -1.60
CA ALA A 268 -6.55 9.65 -1.24
C ALA A 268 -6.44 9.57 0.28
N GLU A 269 -6.26 8.35 0.78
CA GLU A 269 -6.33 7.97 2.20
C GLU A 269 -7.59 8.49 2.90
N ALA A 270 -7.52 9.67 3.54
CA ALA A 270 -8.60 10.28 4.31
C ALA A 270 -8.96 11.71 3.86
N VAL A 271 -8.60 12.05 2.61
CA VAL A 271 -8.83 13.35 1.95
C VAL A 271 -9.43 13.12 0.55
N ASP A 272 -10.44 13.90 0.19
CA ASP A 272 -10.95 13.96 -1.18
C ASP A 272 -10.28 15.10 -1.95
N MET A 273 -9.58 14.79 -3.04
CA MET A 273 -8.83 15.77 -3.83
C MET A 273 -9.04 15.54 -5.32
N ALA A 274 -8.95 16.60 -6.12
CA ALA A 274 -9.18 16.44 -7.56
C ALA A 274 -7.97 15.77 -8.22
N LEU A 275 -8.18 14.88 -9.21
CA LEU A 275 -7.12 14.03 -9.78
C LEU A 275 -5.86 14.83 -10.23
N ALA A 276 -6.03 16.00 -10.85
CA ALA A 276 -4.88 16.83 -11.25
C ALA A 276 -4.04 17.32 -10.08
N GLU A 277 -4.65 17.46 -8.89
CA GLU A 277 -3.96 17.85 -7.67
C GLU A 277 -3.09 16.74 -7.13
N TYR A 278 -3.67 15.54 -7.03
CA TYR A 278 -2.93 14.37 -6.59
C TYR A 278 -1.76 14.06 -7.52
N LEU A 279 -1.96 14.21 -8.84
CA LEU A 279 -0.89 14.09 -9.83
C LEU A 279 0.18 15.18 -9.69
N ALA A 280 -0.17 16.41 -9.27
CA ALA A 280 0.80 17.46 -8.98
C ALA A 280 1.60 17.17 -7.70
N TYR A 281 0.94 16.69 -6.63
CA TYR A 281 1.58 16.18 -5.42
C TYR A 281 2.58 15.05 -5.73
N MET A 282 2.18 14.06 -6.54
CA MET A 282 3.09 13.00 -6.99
C MET A 282 4.31 13.53 -7.76
N ARG A 283 4.10 14.48 -8.70
CA ARG A 283 5.20 15.11 -9.47
C ARG A 283 6.17 15.87 -8.57
N ALA A 284 5.68 16.48 -7.50
CA ALA A 284 6.52 17.16 -6.51
C ALA A 284 7.46 16.21 -5.74
N SER A 285 7.32 14.88 -5.90
CA SER A 285 8.23 13.86 -5.38
C SER A 285 8.45 13.99 -3.87
N PRO A 286 7.38 13.83 -3.05
CA PRO A 286 7.47 14.00 -1.60
C PRO A 286 8.58 13.11 -1.00
N PRO A 287 9.35 13.61 -0.02
CA PRO A 287 10.46 12.88 0.59
C PRO A 287 10.01 11.79 1.59
N ASP A 288 8.74 11.40 1.54
CA ASP A 288 8.08 10.52 2.51
C ASP A 288 8.54 9.06 2.34
N GLU A 289 8.61 8.32 3.45
CA GLU A 289 8.71 6.86 3.38
C GLU A 289 7.40 6.19 2.97
N ALA A 290 6.27 6.81 3.33
CA ALA A 290 4.90 6.39 3.04
C ALA A 290 4.12 7.60 2.48
N PRO A 291 4.30 7.92 1.17
CA PRO A 291 3.57 9.00 0.54
C PRO A 291 2.06 8.70 0.48
N VAL A 292 1.25 9.76 0.54
CA VAL A 292 -0.21 9.70 0.43
C VAL A 292 -0.63 8.89 -0.80
N TYR A 293 -1.53 7.93 -0.62
CA TYR A 293 -1.94 6.99 -1.66
C TYR A 293 -3.42 7.16 -2.08
N LEU A 294 -3.66 7.36 -3.39
CA LEU A 294 -5.00 7.42 -3.98
C LEU A 294 -5.53 6.00 -4.19
N PHE A 295 -6.67 5.73 -3.55
CA PHE A 295 -7.34 4.43 -3.55
C PHE A 295 -8.84 4.69 -3.48
N ASP A 296 -9.46 4.90 -4.64
CA ASP A 296 -10.83 5.39 -4.76
C ASP A 296 -11.75 4.32 -5.36
N LYS A 297 -12.89 4.09 -4.71
CA LYS A 297 -13.93 3.11 -5.10
C LYS A 297 -15.10 3.70 -5.87
N ASP A 298 -15.36 4.99 -5.65
CA ASP A 298 -16.55 5.70 -6.14
C ASP A 298 -16.26 6.51 -7.42
N TYR A 299 -15.05 6.40 -7.99
CA TYR A 299 -14.62 7.05 -9.23
C TYR A 299 -15.59 6.90 -10.41
N PRO A 300 -16.37 5.80 -10.60
CA PRO A 300 -17.38 5.74 -11.67
C PRO A 300 -18.59 6.65 -11.39
N LYS A 301 -18.90 6.91 -10.11
CA LYS A 301 -20.02 7.71 -9.62
C LYS A 301 -19.74 9.22 -9.67
N GLN A 302 -18.48 9.64 -9.93
CA GLN A 302 -18.04 11.04 -9.95
C GLN A 302 -18.46 11.79 -11.23
N GLY A 303 -19.78 11.81 -11.49
CA GLY A 303 -20.40 12.45 -12.64
C GLY A 303 -19.96 11.88 -13.99
N GLU A 304 -20.22 12.63 -15.07
CA GLU A 304 -19.94 12.18 -16.45
C GLU A 304 -18.45 11.83 -16.66
N ARG A 305 -17.54 12.60 -16.06
CA ARG A 305 -16.09 12.35 -16.18
C ARG A 305 -15.65 11.09 -15.43
N GLY A 306 -16.23 10.81 -14.26
CA GLY A 306 -16.02 9.56 -13.54
C GLY A 306 -16.49 8.35 -14.36
N ALA A 307 -17.70 8.42 -14.92
CA ALA A 307 -18.23 7.40 -15.81
C ALA A 307 -17.36 7.20 -17.08
N GLN A 308 -16.89 8.28 -17.70
CA GLN A 308 -15.95 8.21 -18.84
C GLN A 308 -14.58 7.63 -18.45
N LEU A 309 -14.12 7.83 -17.21
CA LEU A 309 -12.89 7.24 -16.70
C LEU A 309 -13.05 5.72 -16.53
N ALA A 310 -14.18 5.26 -15.99
CA ALA A 310 -14.51 3.84 -15.90
C ALA A 310 -14.56 3.13 -17.26
N GLN A 311 -14.95 3.83 -18.33
CA GLN A 311 -14.91 3.32 -19.72
C GLN A 311 -13.48 3.20 -20.30
N GLY A 312 -12.44 3.52 -19.53
CA GLY A 312 -11.03 3.34 -19.93
C GLY A 312 -10.61 1.87 -20.08
N PHE A 313 -11.27 0.96 -19.36
CA PHE A 313 -10.93 -0.47 -19.32
C PHE A 313 -12.17 -1.35 -19.48
N SER A 314 -11.96 -2.67 -19.57
CA SER A 314 -13.02 -3.68 -19.51
C SER A 314 -12.54 -4.87 -18.70
N VAL A 315 -13.41 -5.49 -17.92
CA VAL A 315 -13.07 -6.70 -17.14
C VAL A 315 -12.51 -7.79 -18.07
N PRO A 316 -11.31 -8.32 -17.81
CA PRO A 316 -10.75 -9.43 -18.59
C PRO A 316 -11.64 -10.68 -18.55
N PRO A 317 -11.69 -11.49 -19.62
CA PRO A 317 -12.61 -12.64 -19.72
C PRO A 317 -12.39 -13.68 -18.61
N TYR A 318 -11.18 -13.76 -18.06
CA TYR A 318 -10.80 -14.60 -16.91
C TYR A 318 -11.66 -14.38 -15.66
N PHE A 319 -12.16 -13.16 -15.48
CA PHE A 319 -12.80 -12.69 -14.25
C PHE A 319 -14.30 -12.40 -14.46
N ALA A 320 -14.84 -12.73 -15.63
CA ALA A 320 -16.20 -12.38 -16.05
C ALA A 320 -17.33 -13.13 -15.31
N ALA A 321 -17.00 -14.15 -14.50
CA ALA A 321 -17.98 -14.92 -13.75
C ALA A 321 -18.66 -14.10 -12.63
N ASP A 322 -17.91 -13.16 -12.03
CA ASP A 322 -18.23 -12.30 -10.88
C ASP A 322 -19.61 -12.52 -10.23
N LEU A 323 -19.70 -13.53 -9.37
CA LEU A 323 -20.96 -13.96 -8.77
C LEU A 323 -21.55 -12.91 -7.83
N PHE A 324 -20.77 -12.01 -7.22
CA PHE A 324 -21.33 -10.90 -6.43
C PHE A 324 -22.15 -9.90 -7.25
N SER A 325 -22.03 -9.89 -8.59
CA SER A 325 -22.91 -9.11 -9.47
C SER A 325 -24.41 -9.40 -9.30
N VAL A 326 -24.79 -10.58 -8.76
CA VAL A 326 -26.20 -10.90 -8.48
C VAL A 326 -26.83 -9.96 -7.45
N LEU A 327 -26.04 -9.29 -6.61
CA LEU A 327 -26.51 -8.32 -5.61
C LEU A 327 -26.82 -6.93 -6.20
N GLY A 328 -26.42 -6.67 -7.46
CA GLY A 328 -26.61 -5.36 -8.10
C GLY A 328 -25.94 -4.23 -7.32
N GLU A 329 -26.61 -3.08 -7.19
CA GLU A 329 -26.12 -1.91 -6.44
C GLU A 329 -25.90 -2.17 -4.94
N THR A 330 -26.46 -3.24 -4.38
CA THR A 330 -26.24 -3.61 -2.97
C THR A 330 -24.98 -4.44 -2.75
N ARG A 331 -24.22 -4.79 -3.80
CA ARG A 331 -23.01 -5.61 -3.67
C ARG A 331 -21.95 -4.92 -2.78
N PRO A 332 -21.03 -5.67 -2.17
CA PRO A 332 -19.86 -5.09 -1.54
C PRO A 332 -19.02 -4.26 -2.53
N ASP A 333 -18.37 -3.20 -2.05
CA ASP A 333 -17.31 -2.46 -2.73
C ASP A 333 -16.30 -3.45 -3.36
N PHE A 334 -16.03 -3.28 -4.66
CA PHE A 334 -15.34 -4.31 -5.44
C PHE A 334 -14.38 -3.78 -6.53
N SER A 335 -14.30 -2.47 -6.77
CA SER A 335 -13.52 -1.91 -7.87
C SER A 335 -12.87 -0.60 -7.46
N TRP A 336 -11.55 -0.49 -7.58
CA TRP A 336 -10.81 0.71 -7.18
C TRP A 336 -9.87 1.20 -8.27
N LEU A 337 -9.85 2.52 -8.44
CA LEU A 337 -8.79 3.25 -9.11
C LEU A 337 -7.67 3.50 -8.10
N ILE A 338 -6.47 3.05 -8.44
CA ILE A 338 -5.29 3.14 -7.58
C ILE A 338 -4.22 3.95 -8.30
N VAL A 339 -3.79 5.06 -7.70
CA VAL A 339 -2.72 5.91 -8.24
C VAL A 339 -1.73 6.21 -7.13
N GLY A 340 -0.44 6.06 -7.36
CA GLY A 340 0.58 6.23 -6.31
C GLY A 340 1.95 6.63 -6.82
N PRO A 341 2.71 7.45 -6.08
CA PRO A 341 4.14 7.65 -6.36
C PRO A 341 4.94 6.38 -6.03
N THR A 342 6.21 6.37 -6.43
CA THR A 342 7.18 5.37 -5.96
C THR A 342 7.18 5.30 -4.42
N ARG A 343 7.40 4.09 -3.88
CA ARG A 343 7.35 3.73 -2.44
C ARG A 343 5.96 3.61 -1.81
N SER A 344 4.91 4.24 -2.34
CA SER A 344 3.56 4.00 -1.81
C SER A 344 3.08 2.58 -2.14
N GLY A 345 2.06 2.08 -1.44
CA GLY A 345 1.67 0.67 -1.52
C GLY A 345 0.70 0.25 -0.42
N SER A 346 0.63 -1.05 -0.16
CA SER A 346 -0.23 -1.64 0.88
C SER A 346 0.54 -2.66 1.72
N THR A 347 0.37 -2.59 3.03
CA THR A 347 0.99 -3.52 4.01
C THR A 347 0.39 -4.93 3.88
N HIS A 348 0.81 -5.87 4.72
CA HIS A 348 0.31 -7.24 4.64
C HIS A 348 -1.17 -7.33 5.01
N HIS A 349 -1.99 -7.78 4.06
CA HIS A 349 -3.42 -8.01 4.26
C HIS A 349 -3.89 -9.23 3.44
N LYS A 350 -5.15 -9.62 3.65
CA LYS A 350 -5.90 -10.53 2.77
C LYS A 350 -7.06 -9.73 2.18
N ASP A 351 -7.50 -10.09 0.98
CA ASP A 351 -8.71 -9.53 0.38
C ASP A 351 -9.95 -9.80 1.27
N PRO A 352 -10.87 -8.84 1.39
CA PRO A 352 -12.07 -8.98 2.23
C PRO A 352 -13.03 -10.04 1.67
N ASN A 353 -13.94 -10.49 2.55
CA ASN A 353 -15.05 -11.40 2.22
C ASN A 353 -14.60 -12.73 1.58
N ALA A 354 -13.34 -13.13 1.80
CA ALA A 354 -12.66 -14.27 1.15
C ALA A 354 -12.74 -14.27 -0.40
N THR A 355 -12.79 -13.08 -1.00
CA THR A 355 -12.77 -12.90 -2.46
C THR A 355 -11.37 -13.17 -3.06
N SER A 356 -11.33 -13.35 -4.37
CA SER A 356 -10.09 -13.23 -5.16
C SER A 356 -10.03 -11.83 -5.77
N ALA A 357 -8.85 -11.37 -6.16
CA ALA A 357 -8.65 -10.10 -6.83
C ALA A 357 -7.83 -10.21 -8.12
N TRP A 358 -7.97 -9.20 -8.97
CA TRP A 358 -7.02 -8.93 -10.05
C TRP A 358 -6.61 -7.45 -10.02
N ASN A 359 -5.32 -7.18 -10.25
CA ASN A 359 -4.74 -5.84 -10.25
C ASN A 359 -4.01 -5.57 -11.57
N ALA A 360 -4.58 -4.73 -12.42
CA ALA A 360 -4.08 -4.41 -13.75
C ALA A 360 -3.28 -3.09 -13.75
N VAL A 361 -1.99 -3.17 -14.07
CA VAL A 361 -1.08 -2.01 -14.03
C VAL A 361 -1.11 -1.30 -15.38
N VAL A 362 -1.73 -0.12 -15.43
CA VAL A 362 -1.86 0.70 -16.65
C VAL A 362 -0.60 1.54 -16.90
N ARG A 363 0.06 2.00 -15.83
CA ARG A 363 1.36 2.70 -15.86
C ARG A 363 2.21 2.28 -14.66
N GLY A 364 3.53 2.27 -14.85
CA GLY A 364 4.52 2.02 -13.80
C GLY A 364 4.73 0.53 -13.51
N ALA A 365 5.19 0.22 -12.30
CA ALA A 365 5.52 -1.14 -11.87
C ALA A 365 5.28 -1.34 -10.37
N LYS A 366 4.68 -2.48 -10.02
CA LYS A 366 4.37 -2.90 -8.65
C LYS A 366 5.13 -4.17 -8.29
N LEU A 367 5.86 -4.16 -7.18
CA LEU A 367 6.49 -5.33 -6.59
C LEU A 367 5.53 -5.98 -5.58
N TRP A 368 5.30 -7.28 -5.74
CA TRP A 368 4.41 -8.09 -4.92
C TRP A 368 5.19 -9.17 -4.18
N ILE A 369 4.87 -9.41 -2.91
CA ILE A 369 5.18 -10.67 -2.22
C ILE A 369 3.97 -11.20 -1.47
N LEU A 370 3.73 -12.50 -1.64
CA LEU A 370 2.56 -13.25 -1.24
C LEU A 370 2.93 -14.44 -0.36
N TYR A 371 2.17 -14.68 0.70
CA TYR A 371 2.27 -15.88 1.53
C TYR A 371 0.96 -16.69 1.39
N PRO A 372 1.02 -18.03 1.28
CA PRO A 372 -0.16 -18.87 1.19
C PRO A 372 -1.15 -18.62 2.35
N PRO A 373 -2.46 -18.94 2.18
CA PRO A 373 -3.49 -18.52 3.14
C PRO A 373 -3.27 -18.98 4.59
N ASP A 374 -2.60 -20.12 4.77
CA ASP A 374 -2.24 -20.77 6.04
C ASP A 374 -0.84 -20.41 6.55
N VAL A 375 -0.10 -19.54 5.85
CA VAL A 375 1.26 -19.12 6.23
C VAL A 375 1.24 -17.64 6.58
N VAL A 376 1.26 -17.32 7.88
CA VAL A 376 1.34 -15.93 8.35
C VAL A 376 2.74 -15.36 8.01
N PRO A 377 2.83 -14.16 7.39
CA PRO A 377 4.12 -13.51 7.12
C PRO A 377 4.85 -13.14 8.42
N PRO A 378 6.20 -13.15 8.46
CA PRO A 378 6.94 -12.65 9.62
C PRO A 378 6.54 -11.21 9.95
N GLY A 379 6.38 -10.89 11.24
CA GLY A 379 5.97 -9.56 11.70
C GLY A 379 4.48 -9.25 11.59
N VAL A 380 3.68 -10.18 11.04
CA VAL A 380 2.21 -10.09 11.00
C VAL A 380 1.64 -10.91 12.16
N PHE A 381 0.79 -10.29 12.96
CA PHE A 381 0.19 -10.91 14.14
C PHE A 381 -1.34 -10.75 14.05
N PRO A 382 -2.04 -11.73 13.45
CA PRO A 382 -3.50 -11.79 13.50
C PRO A 382 -3.96 -12.25 14.88
N SER A 383 -5.11 -11.75 15.34
CA SER A 383 -5.85 -12.29 16.48
C SER A 383 -6.37 -13.71 16.17
N GLU A 384 -6.75 -14.45 17.22
CA GLU A 384 -7.21 -15.84 17.09
C GLU A 384 -8.48 -15.98 16.21
N ASP A 385 -9.34 -14.98 16.23
CA ASP A 385 -10.54 -14.85 15.37
C ASP A 385 -10.24 -14.25 13.98
N GLY A 386 -9.03 -13.74 13.76
CA GLY A 386 -8.61 -13.04 12.54
C GLY A 386 -9.15 -11.61 12.39
N ALA A 387 -9.90 -11.08 13.36
CA ALA A 387 -10.57 -9.77 13.27
C ALA A 387 -9.64 -8.57 13.36
N ASN A 388 -8.52 -8.72 14.07
CA ASN A 388 -7.50 -7.69 14.21
C ASN A 388 -6.18 -8.23 13.68
N VAL A 389 -5.48 -7.44 12.87
CA VAL A 389 -4.16 -7.82 12.33
C VAL A 389 -3.17 -6.70 12.63
N SER A 390 -2.23 -6.96 13.53
CA SER A 390 -1.09 -6.07 13.73
C SER A 390 -0.04 -6.35 12.66
N THR A 391 0.41 -5.29 11.97
CA THR A 391 1.48 -5.34 10.97
C THR A 391 2.44 -4.17 11.17
N PRO A 392 3.68 -4.22 10.65
CA PRO A 392 4.56 -3.06 10.67
C PRO A 392 3.94 -1.92 9.86
N VAL A 393 3.92 -0.73 10.45
CA VAL A 393 3.24 0.46 9.86
C VAL A 393 3.91 0.91 8.56
N SER A 394 5.25 0.87 8.51
CA SER A 394 6.01 1.20 7.30
C SER A 394 6.27 -0.04 6.44
N LEU A 395 6.02 0.07 5.13
CA LEU A 395 6.33 -0.96 4.15
C LEU A 395 7.81 -1.37 4.21
N LEU A 396 8.70 -0.39 4.32
CA LEU A 396 10.15 -0.61 4.32
C LEU A 396 10.64 -1.20 5.65
N ASP A 397 9.99 -0.91 6.77
CA ASP A 397 10.27 -1.58 8.04
C ASP A 397 10.11 -3.10 7.92
N TRP A 398 8.99 -3.54 7.32
CA TRP A 398 8.77 -4.96 7.05
C TRP A 398 9.87 -5.56 6.17
N TRP A 399 10.24 -4.89 5.08
CA TRP A 399 11.28 -5.37 4.17
C TRP A 399 12.66 -5.51 4.81
N LEU A 400 13.03 -4.59 5.70
CA LEU A 400 14.37 -4.56 6.28
C LEU A 400 14.49 -5.43 7.54
N ASN A 401 13.45 -5.45 8.39
CA ASN A 401 13.49 -6.09 9.70
C ASN A 401 12.78 -7.45 9.76
N TRP A 402 11.77 -7.68 8.91
CA TRP A 402 10.91 -8.86 8.97
C TRP A 402 11.10 -9.84 7.79
N PHE A 403 11.23 -9.35 6.55
CA PHE A 403 11.50 -10.22 5.39
C PHE A 403 12.77 -11.10 5.53
N PRO A 404 13.86 -10.68 6.22
CA PRO A 404 14.98 -11.59 6.48
C PRO A 404 14.60 -12.88 7.23
N GLN A 405 13.58 -12.80 8.09
CA GLN A 405 13.09 -13.92 8.89
C GLN A 405 12.35 -14.98 8.05
N THR A 406 11.90 -14.63 6.84
CA THR A 406 11.33 -15.56 5.85
C THR A 406 12.30 -16.71 5.52
N ARG A 407 13.62 -16.50 5.67
CA ARG A 407 14.63 -17.57 5.54
C ARG A 407 14.56 -18.63 6.63
N SER A 408 14.06 -18.28 7.82
CA SER A 408 13.82 -19.24 8.89
C SER A 408 12.52 -20.01 8.62
N LEU A 409 11.44 -19.27 8.34
CA LEU A 409 10.11 -19.81 8.00
C LEU A 409 10.17 -20.80 6.82
N ALA A 410 10.88 -20.48 5.73
CA ALA A 410 10.96 -21.35 4.56
C ALA A 410 11.70 -22.70 4.79
N LYS A 411 12.35 -22.89 5.95
CA LYS A 411 12.97 -24.19 6.33
C LYS A 411 11.95 -25.20 6.82
N SER A 412 10.86 -24.77 7.47
CA SER A 412 9.78 -25.66 7.90
C SER A 412 8.72 -25.88 6.80
N LEU A 413 8.69 -25.02 5.77
CA LEU A 413 7.68 -25.07 4.72
C LEU A 413 8.07 -25.96 3.52
N PRO A 414 7.16 -26.85 3.04
CA PRO A 414 7.32 -27.55 1.79
C PRO A 414 7.28 -26.56 0.60
N ARG A 415 7.91 -26.91 -0.53
CA ARG A 415 8.09 -26.00 -1.68
C ARG A 415 6.79 -25.33 -2.17
N HIS A 416 5.65 -26.03 -2.13
CA HIS A 416 4.36 -25.49 -2.57
C HIS A 416 3.73 -24.49 -1.59
N LYS A 417 4.17 -24.46 -0.31
CA LYS A 417 3.78 -23.48 0.71
C LYS A 417 4.79 -22.33 0.86
N ARG A 418 5.79 -22.22 -0.03
CA ARG A 418 6.76 -21.12 0.06
C ARG A 418 6.17 -19.81 -0.46
N PRO A 419 6.60 -18.66 0.09
CA PRO A 419 6.10 -17.36 -0.36
C PRO A 419 6.44 -17.12 -1.83
N ARG A 420 5.55 -16.40 -2.52
CA ARG A 420 5.62 -16.13 -3.96
C ARG A 420 5.80 -14.65 -4.25
N TRP A 421 6.64 -14.27 -5.20
CA TRP A 421 6.86 -12.86 -5.54
C TRP A 421 6.88 -12.58 -7.04
N GLY A 422 6.54 -11.36 -7.43
CA GLY A 422 6.53 -10.92 -8.83
C GLY A 422 6.61 -9.41 -8.95
N ILE A 423 7.05 -8.92 -10.12
CA ILE A 423 6.97 -7.50 -10.48
C ILE A 423 5.95 -7.40 -11.61
N CYS A 424 4.76 -6.91 -11.29
CA CYS A 424 3.71 -6.62 -12.26
C CYS A 424 4.01 -5.26 -12.90
N ARG A 425 4.29 -5.24 -14.20
CA ARG A 425 4.63 -4.03 -14.96
C ARG A 425 3.44 -3.51 -15.76
N GLU A 426 3.61 -2.32 -16.32
CA GLU A 426 2.71 -1.75 -17.31
C GLU A 426 2.25 -2.76 -18.38
N GLY A 427 0.93 -2.91 -18.52
CA GLY A 427 0.28 -3.85 -19.44
C GLY A 427 0.12 -5.28 -18.91
N GLU A 428 0.52 -5.54 -17.65
CA GLU A 428 0.38 -6.82 -16.96
C GLU A 428 -0.72 -6.76 -15.87
N ILE A 429 -1.32 -7.91 -15.58
CA ILE A 429 -2.31 -8.09 -14.53
C ILE A 429 -1.80 -9.10 -13.50
N ALA A 430 -1.77 -8.71 -12.23
CA ALA A 430 -1.52 -9.62 -11.12
C ALA A 430 -2.84 -10.29 -10.71
N PHE A 431 -2.89 -11.63 -10.73
CA PHE A 431 -3.99 -12.40 -10.13
C PHE A 431 -3.65 -12.76 -8.67
N VAL A 432 -4.54 -12.38 -7.75
CA VAL A 432 -4.44 -12.64 -6.32
C VAL A 432 -5.57 -13.59 -5.90
N PRO A 433 -5.31 -14.90 -5.79
CA PRO A 433 -6.31 -15.89 -5.37
C PRO A 433 -6.69 -15.75 -3.89
N GLN A 434 -7.86 -16.30 -3.52
CA GLN A 434 -8.48 -15.99 -2.24
C GLN A 434 -7.63 -16.36 -1.02
N GLY A 435 -7.68 -15.47 -0.03
CA GLY A 435 -7.08 -15.65 1.29
C GLY A 435 -5.55 -15.58 1.34
N TRP A 436 -4.85 -15.31 0.23
CA TRP A 436 -3.40 -15.12 0.23
C TRP A 436 -3.03 -13.80 0.92
N TRP A 437 -2.12 -13.88 1.89
CA TRP A 437 -1.52 -12.69 2.49
C TRP A 437 -0.64 -11.99 1.45
N HIS A 438 -0.79 -10.68 1.27
CA HIS A 438 -0.01 -9.94 0.30
C HIS A 438 0.36 -8.52 0.77
N THR A 439 1.54 -8.07 0.34
CA THR A 439 1.96 -6.66 0.41
C THR A 439 2.46 -6.22 -0.97
N VAL A 440 2.28 -4.93 -1.27
CA VAL A 440 2.60 -4.34 -2.57
C VAL A 440 3.37 -3.05 -2.36
N ILE A 441 4.42 -2.83 -3.16
CA ILE A 441 5.13 -1.54 -3.21
C ILE A 441 5.30 -1.05 -4.65
N ASN A 442 4.98 0.21 -4.90
CA ASN A 442 5.18 0.87 -6.18
C ASN A 442 6.68 1.11 -6.40
N LEU A 443 7.27 0.45 -7.40
CA LEU A 443 8.65 0.68 -7.82
C LEU A 443 8.80 1.98 -8.62
N GLU A 444 7.72 2.39 -9.29
CA GLU A 444 7.59 3.55 -10.16
C GLU A 444 6.27 4.26 -9.86
N PRO A 445 6.10 5.55 -10.22
CA PRO A 445 4.79 6.19 -10.17
C PRO A 445 3.80 5.37 -11.00
N SER A 446 2.72 4.92 -10.37
CA SER A 446 1.87 3.85 -10.90
C SER A 446 0.40 4.27 -10.99
N ILE A 447 -0.27 3.81 -12.04
CA ILE A 447 -1.73 3.82 -12.19
C ILE A 447 -2.17 2.37 -12.38
N ALA A 448 -3.12 1.92 -11.59
CA ALA A 448 -3.69 0.58 -11.70
C ALA A 448 -5.20 0.59 -11.43
N ILE A 449 -5.87 -0.42 -11.97
CA ILE A 449 -7.25 -0.77 -11.62
C ILE A 449 -7.20 -2.11 -10.90
N THR A 450 -7.90 -2.23 -9.77
CA THR A 450 -8.06 -3.51 -9.08
C THR A 450 -9.54 -3.83 -8.92
N GLN A 451 -9.91 -5.10 -9.06
CA GLN A 451 -11.25 -5.55 -8.66
C GLN A 451 -11.20 -6.84 -7.85
N ASN A 452 -12.04 -6.93 -6.82
CA ASN A 452 -12.38 -8.16 -6.13
C ASN A 452 -13.56 -8.82 -6.85
N TYR A 453 -13.54 -10.15 -6.95
CA TYR A 453 -14.59 -10.91 -7.62
C TYR A 453 -14.80 -12.30 -7.00
N VAL A 454 -15.98 -12.87 -7.28
CA VAL A 454 -16.36 -14.23 -6.87
C VAL A 454 -16.55 -15.09 -8.12
N SER A 455 -16.05 -16.32 -8.11
CA SER A 455 -16.22 -17.30 -9.17
C SER A 455 -16.55 -18.67 -8.56
N PRO A 456 -16.98 -19.68 -9.34
CA PRO A 456 -17.19 -21.03 -8.80
C PRO A 456 -15.96 -21.57 -8.04
N SER A 457 -14.75 -21.21 -8.47
CA SER A 457 -13.48 -21.58 -7.84
C SER A 457 -13.30 -21.08 -6.39
N ASN A 458 -13.94 -19.97 -6.01
CA ASN A 458 -13.83 -19.39 -4.66
C ASN A 458 -15.16 -19.28 -3.89
N LEU A 459 -16.30 -19.50 -4.55
CA LEU A 459 -17.65 -19.35 -3.98
C LEU A 459 -17.83 -20.05 -2.62
N ARG A 460 -17.31 -21.27 -2.45
CA ARG A 460 -17.40 -22.00 -1.19
C ARG A 460 -16.70 -21.27 -0.03
N ASN A 461 -15.53 -20.69 -0.27
CA ASN A 461 -14.80 -19.93 0.75
C ASN A 461 -15.51 -18.61 1.09
N VAL A 462 -16.12 -17.96 0.10
CA VAL A 462 -16.93 -16.76 0.28
C VAL A 462 -18.18 -17.06 1.12
N LEU A 463 -18.93 -18.12 0.78
CA LEU A 463 -20.09 -18.55 1.57
C LEU A 463 -19.70 -18.90 3.02
N GLU A 464 -18.57 -19.60 3.22
CA GLU A 464 -18.05 -19.94 4.55
C GLU A 464 -17.70 -18.69 5.37
N PHE A 465 -16.99 -17.71 4.76
CA PHE A 465 -16.67 -16.44 5.41
C PHE A 465 -17.93 -15.63 5.74
N LEU A 466 -18.81 -15.42 4.77
CA LEU A 466 -20.05 -14.66 4.98
C LEU A 466 -20.96 -15.28 6.05
N HIS A 467 -20.96 -16.61 6.17
CA HIS A 467 -21.75 -17.30 7.19
C HIS A 467 -21.11 -17.23 8.58
N CYS A 468 -19.81 -17.51 8.69
CA CYS A 468 -19.09 -17.70 9.96
C CYS A 468 -18.49 -16.40 10.53
N ASN A 469 -18.21 -15.42 9.69
CA ASN A 469 -17.44 -14.22 10.00
C ASN A 469 -18.25 -12.94 9.75
N ARG A 470 -19.56 -12.96 10.05
CA ARG A 470 -20.52 -11.88 9.76
C ARG A 470 -20.08 -10.49 10.25
N ASP A 471 -19.47 -10.42 11.41
CA ASP A 471 -18.99 -9.15 12.00
C ASP A 471 -17.69 -8.63 11.37
N MET A 472 -17.07 -9.39 10.44
CA MET A 472 -15.87 -9.02 9.67
C MET A 472 -16.16 -8.74 8.18
N ILE A 473 -17.44 -8.67 7.80
CA ILE A 473 -17.84 -8.33 6.44
C ILE A 473 -17.46 -6.88 6.14
N SER A 474 -16.83 -6.65 4.99
CA SER A 474 -16.34 -5.32 4.59
C SER A 474 -16.95 -4.86 3.27
N GLY A 475 -17.04 -3.54 3.09
CA GLY A 475 -17.51 -2.89 1.87
C GLY A 475 -19.03 -2.97 1.63
N TYR A 476 -19.84 -3.38 2.60
CA TYR A 476 -21.28 -3.61 2.42
C TYR A 476 -22.11 -2.89 3.49
N GLY A 477 -23.14 -2.15 3.07
CA GLY A 477 -24.07 -1.48 4.00
C GLY A 477 -23.46 -0.26 4.69
N ASN A 478 -22.44 0.37 4.09
CA ASN A 478 -21.80 1.55 4.66
C ASN A 478 -22.76 2.75 4.63
N ALA A 479 -22.55 3.73 5.52
CA ALA A 479 -23.38 4.94 5.57
C ALA A 479 -23.33 5.75 4.25
N ASP A 480 -22.23 5.63 3.49
CA ASP A 480 -22.07 6.24 2.17
C ASP A 480 -22.99 5.58 1.11
N ASP A 481 -23.29 4.29 1.23
CA ASP A 481 -24.16 3.55 0.29
C ASP A 481 -25.63 3.95 0.45
N ALA A 482 -26.05 4.31 1.67
CA ALA A 482 -27.40 4.78 1.97
C ALA A 482 -27.73 6.12 1.29
N ALA A 483 -26.72 6.95 0.97
CA ALA A 483 -26.92 8.23 0.28
C ALA A 483 -27.34 8.06 -1.19
N CYS A 484 -26.93 6.98 -1.86
CA CYS A 484 -27.27 6.70 -3.26
C CYS A 484 -28.77 6.38 -3.46
N VAL A 485 -29.50 5.99 -2.42
CA VAL A 485 -30.93 5.61 -2.51
C VAL A 485 -31.87 6.83 -2.51
N VAL A 486 -31.42 7.99 -2.00
CA VAL A 486 -32.29 9.17 -1.79
C VAL A 486 -32.24 10.17 -2.96
N GLY A 487 -31.34 9.98 -3.94
CA GLY A 487 -31.13 10.91 -5.05
C GLY A 487 -32.16 10.86 -6.20
N ALA A 488 -33.19 10.00 -6.12
CA ALA A 488 -34.05 9.68 -7.25
C ALA A 488 -35.44 10.37 -7.26
N ASP A 489 -35.94 10.87 -6.12
CA ASP A 489 -37.29 11.47 -6.03
C ASP A 489 -37.36 12.61 -5.00
N SER A 490 -37.11 13.84 -5.44
CA SER A 490 -37.93 15.02 -5.09
C SER A 490 -37.43 16.28 -5.81
N SER A 491 -38.24 16.82 -6.71
CA SER A 491 -38.18 18.24 -7.07
C SER A 491 -38.75 19.07 -5.92
N ASP A 492 -38.09 20.15 -5.51
CA ASP A 492 -38.65 21.52 -5.49
C ASP A 492 -37.71 22.57 -4.85
N ASN A 493 -37.99 23.85 -5.15
CA ASN A 493 -37.24 25.04 -4.72
C ASN A 493 -37.31 25.31 -3.21
N GLU A 494 -36.22 25.85 -2.63
CA GLU A 494 -36.16 27.19 -1.98
C GLU A 494 -34.74 27.43 -1.34
N PRO A 495 -34.35 28.69 -1.01
CA PRO A 495 -32.94 29.08 -0.88
C PRO A 495 -32.32 28.99 0.52
N ALA A 496 -30.98 28.99 0.57
CA ALA A 496 -30.18 28.87 1.79
C ALA A 496 -30.14 30.13 2.67
N PRO A 497 -30.10 30.00 4.01
CA PRO A 497 -29.74 31.06 4.95
C PRO A 497 -28.25 31.03 5.36
N ALA A 498 -27.80 32.13 5.98
CA ALA A 498 -26.39 32.50 6.09
C ALA A 498 -25.61 31.97 7.32
N CYS A 499 -24.29 32.11 7.23
CA CYS A 499 -23.28 31.73 8.22
C CYS A 499 -23.45 32.43 9.60
N SER A 500 -23.20 31.69 10.69
CA SER A 500 -22.75 32.23 11.97
C SER A 500 -21.88 31.21 12.72
N ALA A 501 -20.89 31.69 13.49
CA ALA A 501 -19.83 30.86 14.08
C ALA A 501 -19.98 30.70 15.61
N VAL A 502 -19.76 29.49 16.11
CA VAL A 502 -19.73 29.11 17.54
C VAL A 502 -18.69 27.98 17.72
N PRO A 503 -17.92 27.90 18.83
CA PRO A 503 -16.59 27.26 18.82
C PRO A 503 -16.55 25.75 19.16
N SER A 504 -15.36 25.19 18.95
CA SER A 504 -14.96 23.80 19.18
C SER A 504 -15.41 23.22 20.54
N ALA A 505 -16.13 22.09 20.47
CA ALA A 505 -16.27 21.12 21.54
C ALA A 505 -16.28 19.71 20.93
N LYS A 506 -15.46 18.80 21.45
CA LYS A 506 -15.45 17.39 21.04
C LYS A 506 -16.80 16.75 21.37
N LEU A 507 -17.61 16.47 20.35
CA LEU A 507 -18.87 15.72 20.44
C LEU A 507 -18.64 14.30 19.90
N PRO A 508 -19.16 13.25 20.57
CA PRO A 508 -19.19 11.91 19.98
C PRO A 508 -20.10 11.90 18.74
N ILE A 509 -19.81 10.99 17.81
CA ILE A 509 -20.56 10.85 16.55
C ILE A 509 -22.03 10.55 16.85
N ALA A 510 -22.87 11.59 16.80
CA ALA A 510 -24.31 11.47 16.90
C ALA A 510 -24.84 10.95 15.56
N ARG A 511 -25.45 9.75 15.56
CA ARG A 511 -26.15 9.21 14.40
C ARG A 511 -27.24 10.20 13.96
N PRO A 512 -27.25 10.69 12.70
CA PRO A 512 -28.41 11.40 12.17
C PRO A 512 -29.58 10.42 12.10
N GLY A 513 -30.68 10.74 12.78
CA GLY A 513 -31.90 9.94 12.72
C GLY A 513 -32.60 10.13 11.39
N GLY A 514 -32.46 9.17 10.48
CA GLY A 514 -33.22 9.07 9.24
C GLY A 514 -33.49 7.61 8.90
N ASN A 515 -34.73 7.28 8.57
CA ASN A 515 -35.15 5.91 8.21
C ASN A 515 -34.72 5.54 6.78
N GLY A 516 -33.41 5.53 6.52
CA GLY A 516 -32.82 4.83 5.38
C GLY A 516 -32.60 3.37 5.74
N ASN A 517 -32.88 2.45 4.81
CA ASN A 517 -32.54 1.03 4.97
C ASN A 517 -31.01 0.86 4.91
N LEU A 518 -30.35 1.04 6.06
CA LEU A 518 -29.02 0.46 6.30
C LEU A 518 -29.19 -1.05 6.27
N VAL A 519 -28.70 -1.70 5.22
CA VAL A 519 -28.71 -3.16 5.11
C VAL A 519 -27.72 -3.69 6.14
N ASP A 520 -28.18 -4.54 7.06
CA ASP A 520 -27.28 -5.15 8.04
C ASP A 520 -26.27 -6.02 7.31
N ALA A 521 -24.97 -5.78 7.52
CA ALA A 521 -23.91 -6.61 6.92
C ALA A 521 -24.05 -8.09 7.28
N ARG A 522 -24.71 -8.39 8.40
CA ARG A 522 -25.06 -9.75 8.81
C ARG A 522 -26.07 -10.43 7.91
N GLU A 523 -26.83 -9.70 7.09
CA GLU A 523 -27.78 -10.23 6.09
C GLU A 523 -27.15 -10.46 4.71
N LEU A 524 -25.88 -10.07 4.48
CA LEU A 524 -25.22 -10.27 3.17
C LEU A 524 -25.19 -11.76 2.77
N TYR A 525 -25.01 -12.68 3.73
CA TYR A 525 -25.08 -14.12 3.45
C TYR A 525 -26.45 -14.51 2.87
N GLU A 526 -27.54 -14.18 3.58
CA GLU A 526 -28.91 -14.48 3.20
C GLU A 526 -29.29 -13.83 1.86
N ASN A 527 -28.95 -12.55 1.70
CA ASN A 527 -29.19 -11.79 0.47
C ASN A 527 -28.42 -12.37 -0.73
N PHE A 528 -27.17 -12.78 -0.54
CA PHE A 528 -26.35 -13.37 -1.60
C PHE A 528 -26.86 -14.76 -2.00
N VAL A 529 -27.19 -15.62 -1.03
CA VAL A 529 -27.79 -16.95 -1.30
C VAL A 529 -29.12 -16.82 -2.04
N ALA A 530 -30.01 -15.93 -1.60
CA ALA A 530 -31.30 -15.69 -2.27
C ALA A 530 -31.11 -15.17 -3.70
N ALA A 531 -30.17 -14.23 -3.91
CA ALA A 531 -29.87 -13.68 -5.21
C ALA A 531 -29.19 -14.69 -6.16
N LEU A 532 -28.32 -15.58 -5.65
CA LEU A 532 -27.78 -16.70 -6.41
C LEU A 532 -28.89 -17.64 -6.87
N ARG A 533 -29.76 -18.11 -5.96
CA ARG A 533 -30.88 -18.99 -6.32
C ARG A 533 -31.85 -18.34 -7.32
N ALA A 534 -32.05 -17.03 -7.26
CA ALA A 534 -32.92 -16.30 -8.19
C ALA A 534 -32.28 -16.04 -9.57
N LYS A 535 -30.97 -15.75 -9.64
CA LYS A 535 -30.30 -15.25 -10.86
C LYS A 535 -29.30 -16.24 -11.50
N LYS A 536 -29.00 -17.35 -10.83
CA LYS A 536 -28.05 -18.39 -11.28
C LYS A 536 -28.65 -19.81 -11.18
N ALA A 537 -29.98 -19.94 -11.18
CA ALA A 537 -30.67 -21.24 -11.05
C ALA A 537 -30.24 -22.28 -12.11
N ASP A 538 -29.96 -21.83 -13.34
CA ASP A 538 -29.51 -22.68 -14.45
C ASP A 538 -28.00 -23.00 -14.42
N ASP A 539 -27.24 -22.41 -13.49
CA ASP A 539 -25.81 -22.64 -13.32
C ASP A 539 -25.57 -23.83 -12.37
N ALA A 540 -25.44 -25.01 -12.98
CA ALA A 540 -25.35 -26.27 -12.24
C ALA A 540 -24.12 -26.36 -11.32
N GLU A 541 -22.99 -25.73 -11.65
CA GLU A 541 -21.80 -25.73 -10.81
C GLU A 541 -22.03 -24.85 -9.56
N VAL A 542 -22.55 -23.64 -9.76
CA VAL A 542 -22.89 -22.71 -8.67
C VAL A 542 -23.93 -23.31 -7.73
N MET A 543 -25.00 -23.91 -8.28
CA MET A 543 -26.04 -24.55 -7.46
C MET A 543 -25.51 -25.78 -6.71
N GLN A 544 -24.67 -26.61 -7.34
CA GLN A 544 -24.03 -27.75 -6.66
C GLN A 544 -23.15 -27.31 -5.48
N ILE A 545 -22.37 -26.24 -5.63
CA ILE A 545 -21.54 -25.68 -4.56
C ILE A 545 -22.40 -25.14 -3.42
N LEU A 546 -23.45 -24.40 -3.74
CA LEU A 546 -24.37 -23.80 -2.77
C LEU A 546 -25.14 -24.87 -1.97
N ASP A 547 -25.78 -25.82 -2.65
CA ASP A 547 -26.56 -26.89 -2.02
C ASP A 547 -25.66 -27.77 -1.12
N ALA A 548 -24.43 -28.06 -1.56
CA ALA A 548 -23.46 -28.81 -0.76
C ALA A 548 -23.01 -28.05 0.50
N PHE A 549 -22.86 -26.72 0.41
CA PHE A 549 -22.53 -25.88 1.57
C PHE A 549 -23.70 -25.80 2.56
N GLU A 550 -24.91 -25.52 2.10
CA GLU A 550 -26.09 -25.42 2.97
C GLU A 550 -26.43 -26.76 3.65
N ALA A 551 -26.25 -27.90 2.94
CA ALA A 551 -26.39 -29.23 3.53
C ALA A 551 -25.38 -29.48 4.66
N GLU A 552 -24.13 -28.99 4.52
CA GLU A 552 -23.11 -29.11 5.56
C GLU A 552 -23.42 -28.25 6.78
N VAL A 553 -23.83 -26.99 6.57
CA VAL A 553 -24.26 -26.08 7.64
C VAL A 553 -25.46 -26.66 8.38
N GLY A 554 -26.49 -27.12 7.65
CA GLY A 554 -27.66 -27.79 8.23
C GLY A 554 -27.30 -29.06 9.00
N ALA A 555 -26.33 -29.85 8.55
CA ALA A 555 -25.85 -31.03 9.27
C ALA A 555 -25.05 -30.68 10.55
N LYS A 556 -24.31 -29.57 10.56
CA LYS A 556 -23.62 -29.06 11.75
C LYS A 556 -24.61 -28.57 12.81
N VAL A 557 -25.68 -27.87 12.42
CA VAL A 557 -26.76 -27.43 13.32
C VAL A 557 -27.59 -28.61 13.86
N ASN A 558 -27.80 -29.66 13.05
CA ASN A 558 -28.57 -30.84 13.44
C ASN A 558 -27.80 -31.93 14.20
N LYS A 559 -26.52 -31.72 14.55
CA LYS A 559 -25.87 -32.57 15.55
C LYS A 559 -26.32 -32.13 16.95
N PRO A 560 -27.07 -32.96 17.70
CA PRO A 560 -27.30 -32.67 19.10
C PRO A 560 -25.94 -32.70 19.80
N VAL A 561 -25.48 -31.53 20.29
CA VAL A 561 -24.35 -31.48 21.21
C VAL A 561 -24.80 -32.21 22.47
N SER A 562 -24.33 -33.44 22.63
CA SER A 562 -24.61 -34.16 23.85
C SER A 562 -23.91 -33.42 24.99
N LEU A 563 -24.67 -33.06 26.02
CA LEU A 563 -24.15 -32.41 27.22
C LEU A 563 -23.04 -33.27 27.90
N TRP A 564 -22.92 -34.53 27.52
CA TRP A 564 -21.92 -35.48 27.98
C TRP A 564 -20.56 -35.31 27.29
N ASP A 565 -20.50 -34.92 26.02
CA ASP A 565 -19.22 -34.81 25.29
C ASP A 565 -18.36 -33.61 25.75
N SER A 566 -19.00 -32.55 26.26
CA SER A 566 -18.29 -31.42 26.88
C SER A 566 -17.80 -31.73 28.29
N ILE A 567 -18.47 -32.64 29.01
CA ILE A 567 -18.09 -33.06 30.37
C ILE A 567 -16.93 -34.07 30.33
N VAL A 568 -16.90 -34.99 29.35
CA VAL A 568 -15.91 -36.09 29.29
C VAL A 568 -14.53 -35.67 28.76
N LYS A 569 -14.38 -34.45 28.20
CA LYS A 569 -13.08 -33.93 27.71
C LYS A 569 -12.45 -32.85 28.57
N GLY A 570 -13.06 -32.50 29.71
CA GLY A 570 -12.48 -31.58 30.68
C GLY A 570 -11.91 -32.29 31.89
N ASP A 571 -10.73 -32.92 31.76
CA ASP A 571 -9.69 -32.97 32.80
C ASP A 571 -8.47 -33.80 32.37
N GLY A 572 -7.26 -33.39 32.82
CA GLY A 572 -6.05 -34.20 32.74
C GLY A 572 -4.84 -33.57 32.03
N GLY A 573 -4.39 -32.38 32.45
CA GLY A 573 -3.22 -31.75 31.82
C GLY A 573 -2.70 -30.46 32.44
N GLU A 574 -2.83 -30.23 33.75
CA GLU A 574 -2.15 -29.10 34.38
C GLU A 574 -0.62 -29.28 34.33
N SER A 575 0.09 -28.33 33.72
CA SER A 575 1.43 -27.95 34.18
C SER A 575 1.50 -26.44 34.32
N ALA A 576 1.37 -25.95 35.55
CA ALA A 576 1.47 -24.53 35.84
C ALA A 576 2.90 -24.01 35.59
N ALA A 577 3.01 -22.94 34.80
CA ALA A 577 4.18 -22.07 34.77
C ALA A 577 3.69 -20.61 34.71
N SER A 578 4.00 -19.85 35.76
CA SER A 578 3.62 -18.45 35.93
C SER A 578 4.65 -17.49 35.33
N PHE A 579 4.27 -16.21 35.18
CA PHE A 579 5.06 -15.04 34.71
C PHE A 579 5.33 -15.01 33.19
N SER A 580 5.39 -13.85 32.51
CA SER A 580 5.33 -12.44 32.97
C SER A 580 4.68 -11.56 31.89
N LEU A 581 3.92 -10.52 32.26
CA LEU A 581 3.78 -9.36 31.37
C LEU A 581 5.10 -8.58 31.42
N PHE A 582 5.71 -8.36 30.26
CA PHE A 582 6.69 -7.33 29.85
C PHE A 582 7.62 -7.97 28.81
N GLY A 583 7.64 -7.39 27.60
CA GLY A 583 8.39 -7.90 26.44
C GLY A 583 7.92 -7.19 25.18
#